data_AF-A0A2W1E1T6-F1
#
_entry.id   AF-A0A2W1E1T6-F1
#
_cell.length_a   1.000
_cell.length_b   1.000
_cell.length_c   1.000
_cell.angle_alpha   90.00
_cell.angle_beta   90.00
_cell.angle_gamma   90.00
#
_symmetry.space_group_name_H-M   'P 1'
#
loop_
_entity.id
_entity.type
_entity.pdbx_description
1 polymer ?
#
loop_
_entity_poly.entity_id
_entity_poly.type
_entity_poly.pdbx_seq_one_letter_code
_entity_poly.pdbx_strand_id
1 'polypeptide(L)' 'MNGQTVAAAGKNYDIPAKMKALQYSGPETFAVVEIDVPDIGDDDVLVRSPSP' A
#
# COMPACT_ATOMS: atom_id res chain seq x y z
N MET A 1 -25.94 17.04 -6.27
CA MET A 1 -25.97 15.86 -5.37
C MET A 1 -24.62 15.19 -5.51
N ASN A 2 -23.81 15.24 -4.45
CA ASN A 2 -22.45 14.72 -4.43
C ASN A 2 -22.52 13.19 -4.30
N GLY A 3 -22.30 12.49 -5.40
CA GLY A 3 -22.23 11.03 -5.43
C GLY A 3 -20.90 10.56 -4.87
N GLN A 4 -20.75 10.59 -3.55
CA GLN A 4 -19.69 9.91 -2.84
C GLN A 4 -20.01 8.41 -2.93
N THR A 5 -19.48 7.76 -3.96
CA THR A 5 -19.60 6.31 -4.16
C THR A 5 -18.74 5.63 -3.10
N VAL A 6 -19.41 5.17 -2.06
CA VAL A 6 -18.84 4.32 -1.02
C VAL A 6 -18.22 3.09 -1.68
N ALA A 7 -16.91 2.92 -1.47
CA ALA A 7 -16.16 1.75 -1.93
C ALA A 7 -16.88 0.47 -1.52
N ALA A 8 -16.96 -0.48 -2.44
CA ALA A 8 -17.62 -1.76 -2.25
C ALA A 8 -17.09 -2.45 -0.97
N ALA A 9 -18.02 -2.81 -0.08
CA ALA A 9 -17.75 -3.56 1.13
C ALA A 9 -17.30 -5.00 0.81
N GLY A 10 -16.06 -5.15 0.34
CA GLY A 10 -15.33 -6.40 0.31
C GLY A 10 -14.62 -6.60 1.65
N LYS A 11 -14.70 -7.81 2.22
CA LYS A 11 -14.02 -8.30 3.44
C LYS A 11 -12.98 -7.33 4.03
N ASN A 12 -13.19 -6.87 5.27
CA ASN A 12 -12.18 -6.11 6.03
C ASN A 12 -10.91 -6.96 6.20
N TYR A 13 -9.98 -6.87 5.26
CA TYR A 13 -8.63 -7.35 5.44
C TYR A 13 -7.95 -6.38 6.42
N ASP A 14 -7.31 -6.92 7.45
CA ASP A 14 -6.50 -6.13 8.39
C ASP A 14 -5.20 -5.71 7.68
N ILE A 15 -5.32 -4.67 6.85
CA ILE A 15 -4.21 -4.10 6.09
C ILE A 15 -3.53 -3.08 7.01
N PRO A 16 -2.23 -3.25 7.31
CA PRO A 16 -1.51 -2.30 8.14
C PRO A 16 -1.39 -0.94 7.42
N ALA A 17 -1.41 0.16 8.17
CA ALA A 17 -1.27 1.50 7.59
C ALA A 17 0.13 1.75 7.00
N LYS A 18 1.15 1.02 7.48
CA LYS A 18 2.54 1.14 7.08
C LYS A 18 3.09 -0.19 6.58
N MET A 19 4.04 -0.13 5.66
CA MET A 19 4.80 -1.29 5.20
C MET A 19 6.30 -0.98 5.10
N LYS A 20 7.12 -2.03 5.12
CA LYS A 20 8.56 -1.92 4.89
C LYS A 20 8.87 -2.01 3.40
N ALA A 21 9.68 -1.09 2.90
CA ALA A 21 10.11 -1.05 1.52
C ALA A 21 11.58 -0.67 1.41
N LEU A 22 12.24 -1.17 0.35
CA LEU A 22 13.59 -0.75 -0.01
C LEU A 22 13.51 0.60 -0.75
N GLN A 23 14.06 1.65 -0.17
CA GLN A 23 14.13 2.98 -0.77
C GLN A 23 15.54 3.24 -1.29
N TYR A 24 15.66 3.71 -2.53
CA TYR A 24 16.91 4.17 -3.13
C TYR A 24 16.90 5.70 -3.21
N SER A 25 17.92 6.36 -2.66
CA SER A 25 18.11 7.81 -2.75
C SER A 25 19.38 8.21 -3.51
N GLY A 26 20.16 7.23 -3.96
CA GLY A 26 21.37 7.42 -4.75
C GLY A 26 22.00 6.08 -5.15
N PRO A 27 23.06 6.09 -5.98
CA PRO A 27 23.66 4.87 -6.54
C PRO A 27 24.11 3.84 -5.50
N GLU A 28 24.54 4.29 -4.32
CA GLU A 28 24.97 3.44 -3.20
C GLU A 28 24.25 3.78 -1.90
N THR A 29 23.12 4.49 -1.99
CA THR A 29 22.35 4.91 -0.82
C THR A 29 20.98 4.27 -0.89
N PHE A 30 20.84 3.19 -0.14
CA PHE A 30 19.58 2.47 0.01
C PHE A 30 19.36 2.03 1.46
N ALA A 31 18.10 1.99 1.86
CA ALA A 31 17.70 1.53 3.17
C ALA A 31 16.31 0.88 3.11
N VAL A 32 16.07 -0.05 4.03
CA VAL A 32 14.70 -0.50 4.31
C VAL A 32 14.07 0.52 5.25
N VAL A 33 12.98 1.13 4.81
CA VAL A 33 12.26 2.17 5.55
C VAL A 33 10.80 1.80 5.69
N GLU A 34 10.12 2.43 6.65
CA GLU A 34 8.66 2.33 6.77
C GLU A 34 7.99 3.42 5.94
N ILE A 35 7.06 3.02 5.08
CA ILE A 35 6.27 3.91 4.22
C ILE A 35 4.78 3.63 4.41
N ASP A 36 3.93 4.56 4.01
CA ASP A 36 2.48 4.34 3.94
C ASP A 36 2.15 3.25 2.92
N VAL A 37 1.16 2.42 3.24
CA VAL A 37 0.53 1.57 2.23
C VAL A 37 -0.17 2.47 1.22
N PRO A 38 0.05 2.29 -0.10
CA PRO A 38 -0.53 3.14 -1.12
C PRO A 38 -2.06 2.98 -1.15
N ASP A 39 -2.73 4.06 -1.54
CA ASP A 39 -4.15 4.00 -1.88
C ASP A 39 -4.36 3.06 -3.08
N ILE A 40 -5.48 2.33 -3.07
CA ILE A 40 -5.85 1.34 -4.08
C ILE A 40 -7.06 1.87 -4.84
N GLY A 41 -6.96 1.97 -6.17
CA GLY A 41 -8.09 2.31 -7.04
C GLY A 41 -9.07 1.15 -7.23
N ASP A 42 -10.19 1.39 -7.89
CA ASP A 42 -11.28 0.41 -8.03
C ASP A 42 -10.85 -0.90 -8.73
N ASP A 43 -9.87 -0.82 -9.63
CA ASP A 43 -9.35 -1.95 -10.40
C ASP A 43 -7.97 -2.45 -9.90
N ASP A 44 -7.47 -1.89 -8.80
CA ASP A 44 -6.16 -2.25 -8.24
C ASP A 44 -6.29 -3.40 -7.23
N VAL A 45 -5.22 -4.19 -7.09
CA VAL A 45 -5.13 -5.29 -6.12
C VAL A 45 -3.88 -5.13 -5.26
N LEU A 46 -4.07 -5.11 -3.94
CA LEU A 46 -2.96 -5.16 -2.99
C LEU A 46 -2.37 -6.58 -2.94
N VAL A 47 -1.08 -6.71 -3.25
CA VAL A 47 -0.35 -7.98 -3.21
C VAL A 47 0.60 -8.00 -2.01
N ARG A 48 0.50 -9.04 -1.17
CA ARG A 48 1.44 -9.26 -0.07
C ARG A 48 2.70 -9.95 -0.59
N SER A 49 3.84 -9.27 -0.49
CA SER A 49 5.13 -9.90 -0.76
C SER A 49 5.47 -10.93 0.32
N PRO A 50 6.05 -12.09 -0.04
CA PRO A 50 6.59 -13.02 0.94
C PRO A 50 7.71 -12.32 1.72
N SER A 51 7.72 -12.48 3.05
CA SER A 51 8.90 -12.10 3.84
C SER A 51 10.06 -13.00 3.41
N PRO A 52 11.25 -12.46 3.13
CA PRO A 52 12.46 -13.27 3.11
C PRO A 52 12.71 -13.93 4.47
#